data_AF-F1KM34-F1
#
_entry.id   AF-F1KM34-F1
#
_cell.length_a   1.000
_cell.length_b   1.000
_cell.length_c   1.000
_cell.angle_alpha   90.00
_cell.angle_beta   90.00
_cell.angle_gamma   90.00
#
_symmetry.space_group_name_H-M   'P 1'
#
loop_
_entity.id
_entity.type
_entity.pdbx_description
1 polymer ?
#
loop_
_entity_poly.entity_id
_entity_poly.type
_entity_poly.pdbx_seq_one_letter_code
_entity_poly.pdbx_strand_id
1 'polypeptide(L)' 'KLVGMMVPPFANNIVLDPFAGSGTTLVAAKQLGLTYLGIEINPTYAAIAKQRLGIDKAEPSSLTGQQEIFRHAAGVVP' A
#
# COMPACT_ATOMS: atom_id res chain seq x y z
N LYS A 1 14.30 5.59 3.54
CA LYS A 1 13.22 5.58 2.53
C LYS A 1 12.45 6.89 2.64
N LEU A 2 12.13 7.56 1.53
CA LEU A 2 11.49 8.90 1.50
C LEU A 2 10.23 8.99 2.38
N VAL A 3 9.46 7.90 2.45
CA VAL A 3 8.30 7.77 3.35
C VAL A 3 8.62 8.13 4.81
N GLY A 4 9.75 7.68 5.35
CA GLY A 4 10.13 7.97 6.75
C GLY A 4 10.59 9.41 6.99
N MET A 5 10.85 10.19 5.94
CA MET A 5 11.21 11.61 6.06
C MET A 5 10.00 12.53 5.88
N MET A 6 9.00 12.09 5.11
CA MET A 6 7.85 12.93 4.71
C MET A 6 6.61 12.68 5.56
N VAL A 7 6.47 11.53 6.21
CA VAL A 7 5.32 11.23 7.07
C VAL A 7 5.54 11.87 8.45
N PRO A 8 4.66 12.78 8.90
CA PRO A 8 4.79 13.40 10.22
C PRO A 8 4.73 12.38 11.36
N PRO A 9 5.33 12.65 12.53
CA PRO A 9 5.38 11.71 13.66
C PRO A 9 4.07 11.70 14.49
N PHE A 10 2.92 11.87 13.84
CA PHE A 10 1.62 11.78 14.50
C PHE A 10 1.02 10.39 14.34
N ALA A 11 0.17 9.99 15.28
CA ALA A 11 -0.56 8.73 15.20
C ALA A 11 -1.54 8.73 14.01
N ASN A 12 -1.88 7.54 13.51
CA ASN A 12 -2.94 7.29 12.54
C ASN A 12 -2.74 7.90 11.14
N ASN A 13 -1.50 8.22 10.75
CA ASN A 13 -1.20 8.62 9.38
C ASN A 13 -1.46 7.48 8.37
N ILE A 14 -1.91 7.86 7.18
CA ILE A 14 -2.10 6.95 6.04
C ILE A 14 -1.22 7.41 4.88
N VAL A 15 -0.38 6.51 4.38
CA VAL A 15 0.38 6.73 3.15
C VAL A 15 -0.50 6.36 1.95
N LEU A 16 -0.93 7.36 1.17
CA LEU A 16 -1.68 7.17 -0.08
C LEU A 16 -0.73 7.26 -1.28
N ASP A 17 -0.72 6.23 -2.11
CA ASP A 17 0.00 6.22 -3.39
C ASP A 17 -0.96 5.85 -4.54
N PRO A 18 -1.48 6.84 -5.30
CA PRO A 18 -2.42 6.59 -6.39
C PRO A 18 -1.76 6.02 -7.65
N PHE A 19 -0.43 5.89 -7.68
CA PHE A 19 0.35 5.35 -8.80
C PHE A 19 1.39 4.37 -8.24
N ALA A 20 0.91 3.36 -7.51
CA ALA A 20 1.73 2.51 -6.67
C ALA A 20 2.82 1.75 -7.46
N GLY A 21 2.66 1.55 -8.77
CA GLY A 21 3.60 0.85 -9.63
C GLY A 21 3.95 -0.51 -9.05
N SER A 22 5.25 -0.80 -8.96
CA SER A 22 5.73 -2.06 -8.34
C SER A 22 5.62 -2.08 -6.79
N GLY A 23 5.06 -1.05 -6.16
CA GLY A 23 4.77 -1.02 -4.72
C GLY A 23 5.90 -0.51 -3.82
N THR A 24 6.91 0.19 -4.33
CA THR A 24 8.08 0.62 -3.53
C THR A 24 7.68 1.51 -2.33
N THR A 25 6.77 2.47 -2.54
CA THR A 25 6.21 3.34 -1.48
C THR A 25 5.47 2.52 -0.43
N LEU A 26 4.63 1.58 -0.86
CA LEU A 26 3.81 0.76 0.03
C LEU A 26 4.65 -0.22 0.85
N VAL A 27 5.67 -0.83 0.22
CA VAL A 27 6.63 -1.70 0.93
C VAL A 27 7.43 -0.88 1.96
N ALA A 28 7.76 0.38 1.65
CA ALA A 28 8.36 1.29 2.63
C ALA A 28 7.42 1.58 3.81
N ALA A 29 6.16 1.92 3.53
CA ALA A 29 5.16 2.14 4.57
C ALA A 29 4.96 0.89 5.44
N LYS A 30 4.82 -0.30 4.82
CA LYS A 30 4.70 -1.59 5.52
C LYS A 30 5.87 -1.84 6.48
N GLN A 31 7.11 -1.65 6.01
CA GLN A 31 8.31 -1.88 6.82
C GLN A 31 8.43 -0.90 8.00
N LEU A 32 7.83 0.30 7.87
CA LEU A 32 7.78 1.30 8.92
C LEU A 32 6.56 1.13 9.85
N GLY A 33 5.73 0.10 9.66
CA GLY A 33 4.52 -0.11 10.45
C GLY A 33 3.44 0.95 10.19
N LEU A 34 3.47 1.63 9.04
CA LEU A 34 2.48 2.62 8.66
C LEU A 34 1.29 1.97 7.95
N THR A 35 0.11 2.53 8.17
CA THR A 35 -1.06 2.24 7.35
C THR A 35 -0.86 2.83 5.95
N TYR A 36 -1.23 2.07 4.92
CA TYR A 36 -1.10 2.52 3.53
C TYR A 36 -2.29 2.11 2.66
N LEU A 37 -2.50 2.92 1.62
CA LEU A 37 -3.44 2.69 0.54
C LEU A 37 -2.73 2.89 -0.79
N GLY A 38 -2.73 1.87 -1.64
CA GLY A 38 -2.15 1.97 -2.98
C GLY A 38 -3.16 1.67 -4.07
N ILE A 39 -3.06 2.40 -5.19
CA ILE A 39 -3.85 2.17 -6.39
C ILE A 39 -2.88 1.98 -7.56
N GLU A 40 -3.11 0.96 -8.37
CA GLU A 40 -2.37 0.72 -9.61
C GLU A 40 -3.32 0.19 -10.69
N ILE A 41 -3.23 0.76 -11.89
CA ILE A 41 -4.09 0.41 -13.03
C ILE A 41 -3.47 -0.68 -13.90
N ASN A 42 -2.14 -0.75 -13.94
CA ASN A 42 -1.44 -1.76 -14.72
C ASN A 42 -1.46 -3.10 -13.95
N PRO A 43 -2.13 -4.14 -14.48
CA PRO A 43 -2.31 -5.41 -13.76
C PRO A 43 -0.99 -6.13 -13.49
N THR A 44 0.02 -5.97 -14.36
CA THR A 44 1.36 -6.55 -14.17
C THR A 44 2.07 -5.90 -12.99
N TYR A 45 2.04 -4.57 -12.89
CA TYR A 45 2.64 -3.86 -11.76
C TYR A 45 1.87 -4.12 -10.46
N ALA A 46 0.53 -4.16 -10.52
CA ALA A 46 -0.30 -4.54 -9.40
C ALA A 46 0.05 -5.94 -8.87
N ALA A 47 0.24 -6.94 -9.74
CA ALA A 47 0.65 -8.29 -9.34
C ALA A 47 2.03 -8.30 -8.65
N ILE A 48 3.01 -7.57 -9.19
CA ILE A 48 4.34 -7.42 -8.57
C ILE A 48 4.22 -6.75 -7.19
N ALA A 49 3.43 -5.68 -7.07
CA ALA A 49 3.18 -5.01 -5.81
C ALA A 49 2.54 -5.95 -4.77
N LYS A 50 1.50 -6.71 -5.15
CA LYS A 50 0.85 -7.71 -4.28
C LYS A 50 1.85 -8.74 -3.75
N GLN A 51 2.66 -9.32 -4.65
CA GLN A 51 3.69 -10.28 -4.28
C GLN A 51 4.68 -9.68 -3.28
N ARG A 52 5.20 -8.47 -3.54
CA ARG A 52 6.15 -7.79 -2.64
C ARG A 52 5.53 -7.42 -1.30
N LEU A 53 4.23 -7.14 -1.27
CA LEU A 53 3.47 -6.85 -0.06
C LEU A 53 3.02 -8.11 0.68
N GLY A 54 3.21 -9.32 0.13
CA GLY A 54 2.73 -10.57 0.71
C GLY A 54 1.21 -10.61 0.82
N ILE A 55 0.52 -10.03 -0.15
CA ILE A 55 -0.95 -10.07 -0.26
C ILE A 55 -1.29 -11.28 -1.13
N ASP A 56 -1.38 -12.45 -0.50
CA ASP A 56 -1.76 -13.68 -1.18
C ASP A 56 -3.28 -13.74 -1.33
N LYS A 57 -3.76 -13.82 -2.59
CA LYS A 57 -5.17 -13.95 -3.00
C LYS A 57 -6.15 -13.26 -2.02
N ALA A 58 -6.12 -11.94 -1.94
CA ALA A 58 -7.27 -11.22 -1.39
C ALA A 58 -8.46 -11.41 -2.34
N GLU A 59 -9.61 -11.79 -1.79
CA GLU A 59 -10.92 -11.67 -2.44
C GLU A 59 -10.99 -10.32 -3.17
N PRO A 60 -11.45 -10.29 -4.44
CA PRO A 60 -11.47 -9.07 -5.22
C PRO A 60 -12.19 -7.98 -4.43
N SER A 61 -11.47 -6.93 -4.04
CA SER A 61 -12.11 -5.75 -3.48
C SER A 61 -13.00 -5.17 -4.58
N SER A 62 -14.29 -5.16 -4.29
CA SER A 62 -15.38 -4.94 -5.23
C SER A 62 -15.38 -3.51 -5.80
N LEU A 63 -14.48 -3.24 -6.75
CA LEU A 63 -14.55 -2.09 -7.64
C LEU A 63 -14.25 -2.57 -9.07
N THR A 64 -15.32 -2.82 -9.80
CA THR A 64 -15.38 -3.06 -11.23
C THR A 64 -14.74 -1.90 -12.01
N GLY A 65 -13.47 -2.05 -12.40
CA GLY A 65 -12.83 -1.18 -13.39
C GLY A 65 -11.31 -1.12 -13.27
N GLN A 66 -10.58 -2.14 -13.73
CA GLN A 66 -9.09 -2.18 -13.93
C GLN A 66 -8.18 -1.63 -12.81
N GLN A 67 -8.69 -1.27 -11.63
CA GLN A 67 -7.95 -0.61 -10.56
C GLN A 67 -7.92 -1.53 -9.34
N GLU A 68 -6.72 -1.83 -8.86
CA GLU A 68 -6.50 -2.69 -7.70
C GLU A 68 -6.19 -1.84 -6.46
N ILE A 69 -6.89 -2.10 -5.35
CA ILE A 69 -6.70 -1.39 -4.08
C ILE A 69 -5.95 -2.27 -3.07
N PHE A 70 -4.85 -1.76 -2.53
CA PHE A 70 -4.07 -2.41 -1.47
C PHE A 70 -4.30 -1.71 -0.13
N ARG A 71 -4.69 -2.46 0.92
CA ARG A 71 -4.84 -1.93 2.27
C ARG A 71 -4.08 -2.78 3.28
N HIS A 72 -3.33 -2.11 4.16
CA HIS A 72 -2.81 -2.69 5.40
C HIS A 72 -3.23 -1.80 6.56
N ALA A 73 -3.98 -2.36 7.51
CA ALA A 73 -4.17 -1.71 8.81
C ALA A 73 -2.99 -2.13 9.69
N ALA A 74 -2.05 -1.21 9.93
CA ALA A 74 -1.06 -1.44 10.97
C ALA A 74 -1.78 -1.34 12.32
N GLY A 75 -1.44 -2.23 13.26
CA GLY A 75 -1.91 -2.11 14.64
C GLY A 75 -1.54 -0.73 15.19
N VAL A 76 -2.48 -0.07 15.87
CA VAL A 76 -2.19 1.17 16.60
C VAL A 76 -1.14 0.82 17.65
N VAL A 77 0.12 1.19 17.40
CA VAL A 77 1.12 1.19 18.47
C VAL A 77 0.75 2.37 19.37
N PRO A 78 0.44 2.15 20.66
CA PRO A 78 0.01 3.20 21.57
C PRO A 78 1.10 4.26 21.79
#